data_AF-A0A954BRK4-F1
#
_entry.id   AF-A0A954BRK4-F1
#
_cell.length_a   1.000
_cell.length_b   1.000
_cell.length_c   1.000
_cell.angle_alpha   90.00
_cell.angle_beta   90.00
_cell.angle_gamma   90.00
#
_symmetry.space_group_name_H-M   'P 1'
#
loop_
_entity.id
_entity.type
_entity.pdbx_description
1 polymer ?
#
loop_
_entity_poly.entity_id
_entity_poly.type
_entity_poly.pdbx_seq_one_letter_code
_entity_poly.pdbx_strand_id
1 'polypeptide(L)'
;MVAAMTGDDTACGLLAAQHLRAQVAAGVVSADPRVTADQVQPSSIDLRLGATAYRVRASFLPGAGHDVAARLDAMRMHALDLTDGAVLERGCVYIVPLMERLALPPEMTAIANPKSSTGRLDV
;
A
#
# COMPACT_ATOMS: atom_id res chain seq x y z
N MET A 1 5.69 -1.41 -3.03
CA MET A 1 6.14 -0.08 -2.54
C MET A 1 7.64 0.03 -2.64
N VAL A 2 8.16 1.13 -3.15
CA VAL A 2 9.59 1.48 -3.20
C VAL A 2 9.80 2.68 -2.29
N ALA A 3 10.78 2.63 -1.39
CA ALA A 3 11.11 3.74 -0.50
C ALA A 3 12.47 4.34 -0.86
N ALA A 4 12.58 5.66 -0.74
CA ALA A 4 13.77 6.42 -1.04
C ALA A 4 14.05 7.42 0.08
N MET A 5 15.33 7.59 0.42
CA MET A 5 15.76 8.67 1.30
C MET A 5 15.90 9.96 0.48
N THR A 6 15.33 11.04 0.98
CA THR A 6 15.47 12.40 0.45
C THR A 6 16.44 13.16 1.35
N GLY A 7 17.67 13.38 0.90
CA GLY A 7 18.68 14.18 1.59
C GLY A 7 19.59 14.90 0.59
N ASP A 8 20.04 16.09 0.97
CA ASP A 8 21.03 16.87 0.21
C ASP A 8 22.44 16.35 0.48
N ASP A 9 23.18 16.17 -0.61
CA ASP A 9 24.58 15.74 -0.73
C ASP A 9 24.91 14.24 -0.44
N THR A 10 25.08 13.48 -1.52
CA THR A 10 25.69 12.13 -1.65
C THR A 10 25.01 10.87 -1.07
N ALA A 11 23.92 10.95 -0.29
CA ALA A 11 23.20 9.77 0.24
C ALA A 11 21.72 9.65 -0.20
N CYS A 12 21.34 10.28 -1.31
CA CYS A 12 20.00 10.16 -1.91
C CYS A 12 19.90 8.88 -2.75
N GLY A 13 18.93 8.02 -2.47
CA GLY A 13 18.78 6.77 -3.22
C GLY A 13 17.68 5.84 -2.73
N LEU A 14 17.41 4.82 -3.53
CA LEU A 14 16.47 3.75 -3.19
C LEU A 14 17.01 2.90 -2.04
N LEU A 15 16.13 2.54 -1.10
CA LEU A 15 16.49 1.64 -0.02
C LEU A 15 16.62 0.20 -0.53
N ALA A 16 17.81 -0.38 -0.32
CA ALA A 16 18.04 -1.80 -0.53
C ALA A 16 17.34 -2.66 0.55
N ALA A 17 17.18 -3.95 0.27
CA ALA A 17 16.46 -4.90 1.13
C ALA A 17 16.90 -4.87 2.61
N GLN A 18 18.21 -4.76 2.89
CA GLN A 18 18.72 -4.67 4.26
C GLN A 18 18.23 -3.42 5.00
N HIS A 19 18.15 -2.28 4.31
CA HIS A 19 17.63 -1.04 4.89
C HIS A 19 16.11 -1.12 5.05
N LEU A 20 15.40 -1.70 4.08
CA LEU A 20 13.95 -1.92 4.19
C LEU A 20 13.61 -2.82 5.40
N ARG A 21 14.38 -3.88 5.64
CA ARG A 21 14.22 -4.72 6.85
C ARG A 21 14.45 -3.93 8.13
N ALA A 22 15.45 -3.04 8.15
CA ALA A 22 15.68 -2.16 9.30
C ALA A 22 14.50 -1.20 9.54
N GLN A 23 13.89 -0.65 8.48
CA GLN A 23 12.69 0.19 8.59
C GLN A 23 11.47 -0.59 9.11
N VAL A 24 11.33 -1.86 8.70
CA VAL A 24 10.30 -2.76 9.26
C VAL A 24 10.55 -3.04 10.75
N ALA A 25 11.80 -3.33 11.11
CA ALA A 25 12.18 -3.57 12.51
C ALA A 25 11.98 -2.33 13.40
N ALA A 26 12.22 -1.13 12.85
CA ALA A 26 12.01 0.14 13.52
C ALA A 26 10.53 0.59 13.56
N GLY A 27 9.63 -0.12 12.89
CA GLY A 27 8.19 0.20 12.86
C GLY A 27 7.81 1.30 11.88
N VAL A 28 8.75 1.84 11.08
CA VAL A 28 8.48 2.81 10.01
C VAL A 28 7.56 2.22 8.94
N VAL A 29 7.74 0.92 8.66
CA VAL A 29 6.78 0.12 7.90
C VAL A 29 6.27 -0.99 8.83
N SER A 30 4.99 -0.95 9.18
CA SER A 30 4.39 -1.92 10.10
C SER A 30 3.16 -2.58 9.47
N ALA A 31 2.80 -3.77 9.94
CA ALA A 31 1.60 -4.46 9.49
C ALA A 31 1.11 -5.43 10.57
N ASP A 32 -0.16 -5.80 10.49
CA ASP A 32 -0.75 -6.88 11.28
C ASP A 32 -1.55 -7.81 10.35
N PRO A 33 -1.12 -9.08 10.14
CA PRO A 33 0.08 -9.74 10.67
C PRO A 33 1.39 -9.07 10.25
N ARG A 34 2.47 -9.28 11.01
CA ARG A 34 3.79 -8.66 10.75
C ARG A 34 4.25 -8.91 9.30
N VAL A 35 4.93 -7.92 8.72
CA VAL A 35 5.61 -8.04 7.43
C VAL A 35 6.57 -9.24 7.45
N THR A 36 6.43 -10.15 6.47
CA THR A 36 7.26 -11.35 6.37
C THR A 36 8.56 -11.07 5.61
N ALA A 37 9.53 -11.98 5.73
CA ALA A 37 10.81 -11.85 5.01
C ALA A 37 10.62 -11.89 3.48
N ASP A 38 9.66 -12.69 3.00
CA ASP A 38 9.38 -12.88 1.57
C ASP A 38 8.70 -11.66 0.93
N GLN A 39 8.05 -10.80 1.73
CA GLN A 39 7.51 -9.53 1.24
C GLN A 39 8.61 -8.53 0.87
N VAL A 40 9.82 -8.65 1.47
CA VAL A 40 10.93 -7.73 1.21
C VAL A 40 11.72 -8.17 -0.01
N GLN A 41 11.60 -7.39 -1.07
CA GLN A 41 12.30 -7.55 -2.35
C GLN A 41 13.61 -6.73 -2.35
N PRO A 42 14.47 -6.84 -3.38
CA PRO A 42 15.78 -6.18 -3.40
C PRO A 42 15.75 -4.67 -3.13
N SER A 43 14.70 -3.97 -3.56
CA SER A 43 14.51 -2.52 -3.36
C SER A 43 13.05 -2.11 -3.18
N SER A 44 12.20 -3.06 -2.79
CA SER A 44 10.77 -2.82 -2.61
C SER A 44 10.15 -3.75 -1.57
N ILE A 45 8.93 -3.43 -1.13
CA ILE A 45 8.11 -4.27 -0.26
C ILE A 45 6.79 -4.55 -0.98
N ASP A 46 6.42 -5.82 -1.08
CA ASP A 46 5.10 -6.25 -1.57
C ASP A 46 4.04 -5.96 -0.49
N LEU A 47 2.95 -5.30 -0.88
CA LEU A 47 1.84 -4.92 0.00
C LEU A 47 0.73 -5.95 -0.06
N ARG A 48 -0.02 -6.11 1.02
CA ARG A 48 -1.10 -7.09 1.14
C ARG A 48 -2.44 -6.42 1.31
N LEU A 49 -3.45 -6.99 0.67
CA LEU A 49 -4.84 -6.61 0.84
C LEU A 49 -5.32 -6.98 2.24
N GLY A 50 -6.09 -6.11 2.88
CA GLY A 50 -6.84 -6.44 4.10
C GLY A 50 -8.02 -7.36 3.84
N ALA A 51 -8.79 -7.65 4.88
CA ALA A 51 -9.90 -8.61 4.82
C ALA A 51 -11.17 -8.08 4.13
N THR A 52 -11.22 -6.79 3.76
CA THR A 52 -12.46 -6.18 3.24
C THR A 52 -12.18 -5.32 2.02
N ALA A 53 -12.95 -5.53 0.95
CA ALA A 53 -13.01 -4.64 -0.20
C ALA A 53 -14.29 -3.82 -0.18
N TYR A 54 -14.20 -2.53 -0.50
CA TYR A 54 -15.36 -1.65 -0.62
C TYR A 54 -15.60 -1.33 -2.09
N ARG A 55 -16.73 -1.79 -2.63
CA ARG A 55 -17.18 -1.39 -3.97
C ARG A 55 -17.64 0.05 -3.92
N VAL A 56 -17.06 0.91 -4.75
CA VAL A 56 -17.41 2.34 -4.84
C VAL A 56 -17.95 2.66 -6.22
N ARG A 57 -18.78 3.71 -6.31
CA ARG A 57 -19.39 4.14 -7.58
C ARG A 57 -18.35 4.66 -8.59
N ALA A 58 -17.30 5.30 -8.10
CA ALA A 58 -16.23 5.89 -8.89
C ALA A 58 -14.95 6.01 -8.05
N SER A 59 -13.81 6.17 -8.72
CA SER A 59 -12.56 6.55 -8.06
C SER A 59 -12.63 7.97 -7.52
N PHE A 60 -11.77 8.29 -6.58
CA PHE A 60 -11.73 9.61 -5.98
C PHE A 60 -10.36 9.96 -5.41
N LEU A 61 -10.14 11.27 -5.27
CA LEU A 61 -9.05 11.81 -4.48
C LEU A 61 -9.64 12.32 -3.16
N PRO A 62 -9.07 11.94 -2.00
CA PRO A 62 -9.53 12.47 -0.71
C PRO A 62 -9.45 14.00 -0.64
N GLY A 63 -8.44 14.59 -1.31
CA GLY A 63 -8.12 16.00 -1.22
C GLY A 63 -7.18 16.30 -0.05
N ALA A 64 -6.56 17.48 -0.06
CA ALA A 64 -5.64 17.90 0.99
C ALA A 64 -6.37 17.95 2.35
N GLY A 65 -5.75 17.40 3.40
CA GLY A 65 -6.27 17.42 4.77
C GLY A 65 -7.48 16.51 5.04
N HIS A 66 -7.85 15.63 4.12
CA HIS A 66 -9.01 14.74 4.29
C HIS A 66 -8.59 13.27 4.34
N ASP A 67 -9.19 12.53 5.27
CA ASP A 67 -8.97 11.09 5.40
C ASP A 67 -9.68 10.30 4.30
N VAL A 68 -8.99 9.29 3.76
CA VAL A 68 -9.56 8.34 2.80
C VAL A 68 -10.80 7.65 3.39
N ALA A 69 -10.76 7.29 4.67
CA ALA A 69 -11.85 6.59 5.36
C ALA A 69 -13.15 7.41 5.39
N ALA A 70 -13.07 8.69 5.75
CA ALA A 70 -14.23 9.58 5.78
C ALA A 70 -14.86 9.74 4.40
N ARG A 71 -14.04 9.85 3.35
CA ARG A 71 -14.53 9.96 1.97
C ARG A 71 -15.10 8.64 1.45
N LEU A 72 -14.53 7.52 1.87
CA LEU A 72 -15.01 6.18 1.52
C LEU A 72 -16.40 5.92 2.08
N ASP A 73 -16.67 6.30 3.33
CA ASP A 73 -18.00 6.11 3.93
C ASP A 73 -19.12 6.82 3.17
N ALA A 74 -18.83 7.97 2.55
CA ALA A 74 -19.78 8.70 1.72
C ALA A 74 -20.02 8.07 0.34
N MET A 75 -19.14 7.20 -0.14
CA MET A 75 -19.16 6.70 -1.53
C MET A 75 -19.21 5.18 -1.68
N ARG A 76 -18.99 4.43 -0.59
CA ARG A 76 -19.11 2.97 -0.57
C ARG A 76 -20.55 2.56 -0.86
N MET A 77 -20.70 1.55 -1.70
CA MET A 77 -21.99 0.93 -1.98
C MET A 77 -22.18 -0.31 -1.12
N HIS A 78 -21.20 -1.22 -1.19
CA HIS A 78 -21.23 -2.51 -0.49
C HIS A 78 -19.81 -2.88 -0.04
N ALA A 79 -19.73 -3.56 1.10
CA ALA A 79 -18.50 -4.19 1.58
C ALA A 79 -18.51 -5.68 1.16
N LEU A 80 -17.35 -6.17 0.72
CA LEU A 80 -17.11 -7.56 0.36
C LEU A 80 -16.05 -8.11 1.32
N ASP A 81 -16.33 -9.26 1.89
CA ASP A 81 -15.35 -10.03 2.66
C ASP A 81 -14.38 -10.73 1.70
N LEU A 82 -13.08 -10.63 1.98
CA LEU A 82 -11.99 -11.22 1.21
C LEU A 82 -11.37 -12.45 1.89
N THR A 83 -11.80 -12.81 3.11
CA THR A 83 -11.16 -13.86 3.93
C THR A 83 -11.11 -15.23 3.25
N ASP A 84 -12.20 -15.66 2.61
CA ASP A 84 -12.29 -16.93 1.86
C ASP A 84 -12.15 -16.73 0.34
N GLY A 85 -11.64 -15.56 -0.07
CA GLY A 85 -11.57 -15.14 -1.47
C GLY A 85 -12.86 -14.51 -1.97
N ALA A 86 -12.74 -13.59 -2.93
CA ALA A 86 -13.86 -12.92 -3.55
C ALA A 86 -13.57 -12.63 -5.03
N VAL A 87 -14.63 -12.53 -5.83
CA VAL A 87 -14.54 -12.11 -7.23
C VAL A 87 -14.72 -10.61 -7.31
N LEU A 88 -13.71 -9.92 -7.84
CA LEU A 88 -13.77 -8.50 -8.19
C LEU A 88 -14.18 -8.38 -9.66
N GLU A 89 -15.34 -7.80 -9.92
CA GLU A 89 -15.93 -7.70 -11.24
C GLU A 89 -15.16 -6.69 -12.12
N ARG A 90 -15.02 -7.01 -13.41
CA ARG A 90 -14.46 -6.09 -14.40
C ARG A 90 -15.31 -4.83 -14.51
N GLY A 91 -14.66 -3.68 -14.73
CA GLY A 91 -15.33 -2.38 -14.84
C GLY A 91 -15.84 -1.81 -13.52
N CYS A 92 -15.58 -2.48 -12.39
CA CYS A 92 -15.93 -2.00 -11.06
C CYS A 92 -14.71 -1.46 -10.32
N VAL A 93 -14.92 -0.48 -9.43
CA VAL A 93 -13.86 0.12 -8.62
C VAL A 93 -13.99 -0.38 -7.18
N TYR A 94 -12.87 -0.83 -6.63
CA TYR A 94 -12.78 -1.33 -5.27
C TYR A 94 -11.68 -0.59 -4.50
N ILE A 95 -12.00 -0.16 -3.29
CA ILE A 95 -11.03 0.36 -2.34
C ILE A 95 -10.78 -0.72 -1.29
N VAL A 96 -9.53 -1.13 -1.15
CA VAL A 96 -9.12 -2.19 -0.21
C VAL A 96 -8.11 -1.59 0.76
N PRO A 97 -8.43 -1.48 2.07
CA PRO A 97 -7.44 -1.11 3.06
C PRO A 97 -6.30 -2.13 3.06
N LEU A 98 -5.07 -1.66 3.03
CA LEU A 98 -3.90 -2.53 3.07
C LEU A 98 -3.60 -2.96 4.51
N MET A 99 -2.92 -4.10 4.66
CA MET A 99 -2.45 -4.56 5.96
C MET A 99 -1.30 -3.68 6.49
N GLU A 100 -0.50 -3.11 5.59
CA GLU A 100 0.64 -2.27 5.91
C GLU A 100 0.24 -0.83 6.27
N ARG A 101 0.99 -0.24 7.21
CA ARG A 101 0.93 1.14 7.69
C ARG A 101 2.31 1.76 7.63
N LEU A 102 2.36 3.07 7.40
CA LEU A 102 3.60 3.83 7.27
C LEU A 102 3.68 4.95 8.30
N ALA A 103 4.85 5.09 8.90
CA ALA A 103 5.24 6.22 9.73
C ALA A 103 6.58 6.75 9.21
N LEU A 104 6.55 7.30 7.99
CA LEU A 104 7.77 7.75 7.30
C LEU A 104 8.35 8.98 8.02
N PRO A 105 9.67 9.00 8.28
CA PRO A 105 10.31 10.21 8.78
C PRO A 105 10.39 11.28 7.66
N PRO A 106 10.55 12.57 8.02
CA PRO A 106 10.52 13.70 7.06
C PRO A 106 11.50 13.58 5.89
N GLU A 107 12.63 12.91 6.11
CA GLU A 107 13.69 12.66 5.15
C GLU A 107 13.44 11.42 4.26
N MET A 108 12.24 10.83 4.30
CA MET A 108 11.91 9.64 3.51
C MET A 108 10.62 9.82 2.72
N THR A 109 10.66 9.36 1.47
CA THR A 109 9.49 9.26 0.61
C THR A 109 9.29 7.83 0.15
N ALA A 110 8.06 7.49 -0.25
CA ALA A 110 7.74 6.19 -0.81
C ALA A 110 6.79 6.34 -2.00
N ILE A 111 6.97 5.47 -2.99
CA ILE A 111 6.10 5.36 -4.16
C ILE A 111 5.55 3.93 -4.26
N ALA A 112 4.35 3.79 -4.80
CA ALA A 112 3.74 2.50 -5.05
C ALA A 112 3.63 2.26 -6.56
N ASN A 113 3.92 1.03 -6.97
CA ASN A 113 3.75 0.57 -8.35
C ASN A 113 3.04 -0.79 -8.31
N PRO A 114 2.22 -1.11 -9.31
CA PRO A 114 1.66 -2.45 -9.44
C PRO A 114 2.78 -3.49 -9.64
N LYS A 115 2.55 -4.70 -9.14
CA LYS A 115 3.45 -5.82 -9.45
C LYS A 115 3.28 -6.17 -10.94
N SER A 116 4.35 -6.61 -11.59
CA SER A 116 4.30 -6.96 -13.02
C SER A 116 3.28 -8.06 -13.33
N SER A 117 3.04 -8.99 -12.40
CA SER A 117 1.97 -10.00 -12.52
C SER A 117 0.57 -9.40 -12.50
N THR A 118 0.36 -8.31 -11.76
CA THR A 118 -0.92 -7.57 -11.73
C THR A 118 -1.17 -6.90 -13.08
N GLY A 119 -0.15 -6.25 -13.64
CA GLY A 119 -0.26 -5.63 -14.97
C GLY A 119 -0.54 -6.63 -16.10
N ARG A 120 -0.08 -7.88 -15.98
CA ARG A 120 -0.37 -8.95 -16.96
C ARG A 120 -1.83 -9.41 -16.94
N LEU A 121 -2.55 -9.14 -15.85
CA LEU A 121 -3.97 -9.46 -15.70
C LEU A 121 -4.89 -8.29 -16.06
N ASP A 122 -4.32 -7.15 -16.43
CA ASP A 122 -5.04 -5.90 -16.72
C ASP A 122 -5.94 -5.48 -15.54
N VAL A 123 -5.32 -5.45 -14.35
CA VAL A 123 -5.92 -5.06 -13.06
C VAL A 123 -5.35 -3.72 -12.61
#